data_AF-A0A6G1HK05-F1
#
_entry.id   AF-A0A6G1HK05-F1
#
_cell.length_a   1.000
_cell.length_b   1.000
_cell.length_c   1.000
_cell.angle_alpha   90.00
_cell.angle_beta   90.00
_cell.angle_gamma   90.00
#
_symmetry.space_group_name_H-M   'P 1'
#
loop_
_entity.id
_entity.type
_entity.pdbx_description
1 polymer ?
#
loop_
_entity_poly.entity_id
_entity_poly.type
_entity_poly.pdbx_seq_one_letter_code
_entity_poly.pdbx_strand_id
1 'polypeptide(L)'
;AWTMDTSGLRNKYDLTPLLNGEHVPELWMADGDAVIYCFSKTSKKGASFCINSTMLAESQTLVDLMTRRAIVGPSATQSTADLQEMFRRQTIHEREVRSMSMYMGAGYGPRFTSTDEDGGDVRSTLYLPVPLSSDARANATSDDLTDHDIDLLIGMRNLFAFLAGLPLVASKLRHNPYHVFMQVGELLAMFGFDAQDGVTFGELVASRFEACVEQFRLDDVRFDPDKCAESIVIAEKMRYIPLYHEAFSHGIGQYAAVCHSHAFRWMSTNTQERLERAAINVQQRRETVRGKLQEFDFPEIFSGIMNSRTAEERKAAKFDEWRNSFNEMRKFTLSYLRHKYGAWPPKANSKKHNLRTGGLNRIVLKDLYRDMCGLYDLLADPTALTTRSDAQILEELETPDNIHALFWYALRKVLGEFDRSTPPVKPPIPFDIPRTPELSLLKNPTGKAKTHSDKLRKAEVTEVLKTAENEGVVSTPFIEAFRTFEIKQASGHSVARIRQQRAGHWIFMYAVLQTLPLVVIDVPALKYTTGVEHFLCEGPRAGVPWARAWEDNGPDWWRARLKAQTQLPLDDAAYGPGILDLYWRSHAFLRSREWSQ
;
A
#
# COMPACT_ATOMS: atom_id res chain seq x y z
N ALA A 1 -8.20 14.50 33.89
CA ALA A 1 -8.09 13.67 32.68
C ALA A 1 -9.44 13.63 31.99
N TRP A 2 -9.51 13.16 30.75
CA TRP A 2 -10.77 12.95 30.03
C TRP A 2 -10.71 11.67 29.23
N THR A 3 -11.86 11.01 29.05
CA THR A 3 -11.95 9.83 28.19
C THR A 3 -11.73 10.26 26.74
N MET A 4 -10.91 9.52 26.02
CA MET A 4 -10.72 9.72 24.59
C MET A 4 -11.93 9.21 23.84
N ASP A 5 -12.56 10.11 23.09
CA ASP A 5 -13.63 9.76 22.18
C ASP A 5 -13.42 10.45 20.83
N THR A 6 -14.22 10.03 19.85
CA THR A 6 -14.24 10.59 18.50
C THR A 6 -15.24 11.73 18.36
N SER A 7 -16.02 12.00 19.41
CA SER A 7 -17.09 13.00 19.40
C SER A 7 -16.58 14.42 19.63
N GLY A 8 -15.33 14.55 20.09
CA GLY A 8 -14.71 15.83 20.45
C GLY A 8 -15.16 16.36 21.80
N LEU A 9 -16.05 15.63 22.50
CA LEU A 9 -16.49 15.95 23.84
C LEU A 9 -15.45 15.44 24.84
N ARG A 10 -14.83 16.36 25.58
CA ARG A 10 -13.91 16.00 26.67
C ARG A 10 -14.71 15.56 27.89
N ASN A 11 -15.22 14.34 27.85
CA ASN A 11 -15.90 13.72 28.97
C ASN A 11 -14.93 13.56 30.13
N LYS A 12 -15.16 14.30 31.22
CA LYS A 12 -14.28 14.30 32.39
C LYS A 12 -14.19 12.88 32.95
N TYR A 13 -12.96 12.39 33.08
CA TYR A 13 -12.69 11.10 33.69
C TYR A 13 -12.32 11.30 35.17
N ASP A 14 -12.96 10.52 36.03
CA ASP A 14 -12.68 10.54 37.47
C ASP A 14 -11.41 9.73 37.78
N LEU A 15 -10.38 10.42 38.25
CA LEU A 15 -9.09 9.81 38.62
C LEU A 15 -9.06 9.35 40.07
N THR A 16 -10.07 9.69 40.88
CA THR A 16 -10.06 9.48 42.33
C THR A 16 -9.75 8.02 42.72
N PRO A 17 -10.40 6.99 42.12
CA PRO A 17 -10.11 5.60 42.47
C PRO A 17 -8.65 5.21 42.15
N LEU A 18 -8.14 5.66 41.01
CA LEU A 18 -6.79 5.34 40.54
C LEU A 18 -5.72 5.98 41.43
N LEU A 19 -5.88 7.25 41.83
CA LEU A 19 -4.88 7.97 42.63
C LEU A 19 -4.83 7.49 44.09
N ASN A 20 -5.97 7.05 44.61
CA ASN A 20 -6.07 6.52 45.97
C ASN A 20 -5.60 5.06 46.07
N GLY A 21 -5.41 4.36 44.95
CA GLY A 21 -5.14 2.92 44.95
C GLY A 21 -6.37 2.11 45.37
N GLU A 22 -7.54 2.57 44.96
CA GLU A 22 -8.82 1.89 45.09
C GLU A 22 -9.16 1.14 43.80
N HIS A 23 -10.22 0.33 43.85
CA HIS A 23 -10.66 -0.46 42.71
C HIS A 23 -11.19 0.46 41.61
N VAL A 24 -10.59 0.41 40.42
CA VAL A 24 -11.09 1.12 39.23
C VAL A 24 -12.25 0.31 38.65
N PRO A 25 -13.51 0.79 38.73
CA PRO A 25 -14.69 -0.06 38.50
C PRO A 25 -14.74 -0.71 37.11
N GLU A 26 -14.35 0.01 36.06
CA GLU A 26 -14.39 -0.52 34.70
C GLU A 26 -13.27 -1.54 34.40
N LEU A 27 -12.21 -1.57 35.21
CA LEU A 27 -11.11 -2.52 35.12
C LEU A 27 -11.18 -3.60 36.22
N TRP A 28 -12.34 -3.73 36.86
CA TRP A 28 -12.60 -4.74 37.88
C TRP A 28 -13.56 -5.81 37.35
N MET A 29 -12.99 -6.79 36.63
CA MET A 29 -13.73 -7.92 36.06
C MET A 29 -14.17 -8.88 37.17
N ALA A 30 -15.45 -9.25 37.18
CA ALA A 30 -16.00 -10.15 38.20
C ALA A 30 -15.40 -11.57 38.09
N ASP A 31 -15.11 -12.01 36.88
CA ASP A 31 -14.50 -13.28 36.48
C ASP A 31 -12.97 -13.19 36.31
N GLY A 32 -12.35 -12.08 36.73
CA GLY A 32 -10.91 -11.88 36.65
C GLY A 32 -10.14 -12.72 37.68
N ASP A 33 -9.07 -13.36 37.21
CA ASP A 33 -8.17 -14.22 37.99
C ASP A 33 -6.80 -13.56 38.27
N ALA A 34 -6.52 -12.39 37.69
CA ALA A 34 -5.31 -11.59 37.94
C ALA A 34 -5.65 -10.25 38.62
N VAL A 35 -5.11 -10.03 39.82
CA VAL A 35 -5.30 -8.82 40.63
C VAL A 35 -4.03 -7.98 40.59
N ILE A 36 -4.15 -6.72 40.16
CA ILE A 36 -3.01 -5.85 39.81
C ILE A 36 -2.94 -4.66 40.75
N TYR A 37 -1.75 -4.41 41.31
CA TYR A 37 -1.44 -3.29 42.19
C TYR A 37 -0.52 -2.30 41.47
N CYS A 38 -0.97 -1.06 41.30
CA CYS A 38 -0.13 0.01 40.73
C CYS A 38 0.83 0.65 41.74
N PHE A 39 0.59 0.46 43.04
CA PHE A 39 1.41 1.00 44.11
C PHE A 39 2.26 -0.10 44.76
N SER A 40 3.39 0.28 45.33
CA SER A 40 4.27 -0.65 46.05
C SER A 40 3.59 -1.29 47.26
N LYS A 41 4.03 -2.49 47.66
CA LYS A 41 3.55 -3.17 48.88
C LYS A 41 3.69 -2.32 50.14
N THR A 42 4.72 -1.48 50.19
CA THR A 42 5.02 -0.58 51.31
C THR A 42 4.01 0.55 51.47
N SER A 43 3.30 0.91 50.39
CA SER A 43 2.29 1.98 50.41
C SER A 43 0.99 1.62 51.15
N LYS A 44 0.75 0.32 51.42
CA LYS A 44 -0.50 -0.22 51.98
C LYS A 44 -1.78 0.13 51.20
N LYS A 45 -1.64 0.56 49.94
CA LYS A 45 -2.79 0.80 49.04
C LYS A 45 -3.35 -0.52 48.50
N GLY A 46 -4.63 -0.50 48.13
CA GLY A 46 -5.35 -1.66 47.62
C GLY A 46 -5.00 -2.02 46.18
N ALA A 47 -5.67 -3.07 45.67
CA ALA A 47 -5.57 -3.47 44.29
C ALA A 47 -6.24 -2.42 43.38
N SER A 48 -5.62 -2.13 42.23
CA SER A 48 -6.15 -1.15 41.29
C SER A 48 -7.06 -1.81 40.25
N PHE A 49 -6.68 -2.99 39.73
CA PHE A 49 -7.37 -3.67 38.64
C PHE A 49 -7.59 -5.17 38.94
N CYS A 50 -8.61 -5.76 38.33
CA CYS A 50 -8.83 -7.21 38.30
C CYS A 50 -9.20 -7.61 36.87
N ILE A 51 -8.35 -8.40 36.21
CA ILE A 51 -8.51 -8.78 34.79
C ILE A 51 -8.29 -10.28 34.60
N ASN A 52 -8.57 -10.77 33.39
CA ASN A 52 -8.26 -12.14 33.02
C ASN A 52 -6.77 -12.29 32.63
N SER A 53 -6.07 -13.25 33.23
CA SER A 53 -4.65 -13.54 33.06
C SER A 53 -4.28 -13.91 31.62
N THR A 54 -5.23 -14.43 30.83
CA THR A 54 -5.03 -14.70 29.39
C THR A 54 -4.67 -13.45 28.60
N MET A 55 -5.09 -12.25 29.04
CA MET A 55 -4.72 -10.98 28.41
C MET A 55 -3.22 -10.65 28.55
N LEU A 56 -2.53 -11.33 29.47
CA LEU A 56 -1.11 -11.13 29.77
C LEU A 56 -0.23 -12.24 29.18
N ALA A 57 -0.82 -13.23 28.50
CA ALA A 57 -0.10 -14.43 28.05
C ALA A 57 1.10 -14.15 27.13
N GLU A 58 1.00 -13.11 26.30
CA GLU A 58 2.06 -12.68 25.37
C GLU A 58 3.17 -11.86 26.07
N SER A 59 3.00 -11.51 27.35
CA SER A 59 3.98 -10.77 28.14
C SER A 59 4.81 -11.71 29.01
N GLN A 60 6.03 -12.01 28.57
CA GLN A 60 6.94 -12.84 29.36
C GLN A 60 7.24 -12.21 30.73
N THR A 61 7.39 -10.89 30.78
CA THR A 61 7.73 -10.17 32.02
C THR A 61 6.58 -10.20 33.02
N LEU A 62 5.33 -9.92 32.61
CA LEU A 62 4.20 -9.90 33.54
C LEU A 62 3.84 -11.31 34.00
N VAL A 63 3.91 -12.31 33.12
CA VAL A 63 3.72 -13.72 33.48
C VAL A 63 4.78 -14.18 34.47
N ASP A 64 6.04 -13.83 34.26
CA ASP A 64 7.11 -14.10 35.21
C ASP A 64 6.87 -13.42 36.56
N LEU A 65 6.45 -12.15 36.57
CA LEU A 65 6.14 -11.43 37.81
C LEU A 65 4.96 -12.04 38.58
N MET A 66 3.96 -12.59 37.88
CA MET A 66 2.84 -13.32 38.49
C MET A 66 3.30 -14.67 39.06
N THR A 67 4.16 -15.40 38.34
CA THR A 67 4.56 -16.78 38.67
C THR A 67 5.69 -16.86 39.71
N ARG A 68 6.63 -15.90 39.70
CA ARG A 68 7.81 -15.87 40.58
C ARG A 68 7.51 -15.65 42.07
N ARG A 69 6.23 -15.57 42.46
CA ARG A 69 5.81 -15.69 43.86
C ARG A 69 6.04 -17.11 44.43
N ALA A 70 6.32 -18.12 43.59
CA ALA A 70 6.59 -19.49 44.04
C ALA A 70 8.06 -19.76 44.46
N ILE A 71 9.06 -18.99 44.00
CA ILE A 71 10.49 -19.28 44.29
C ILE A 71 11.27 -17.96 44.52
N VAL A 72 11.55 -17.63 45.78
CA VAL A 72 12.35 -16.47 46.19
C VAL A 72 13.83 -16.72 45.85
N GLY A 73 14.40 -15.93 44.93
CA GLY A 73 15.83 -15.97 44.58
C GLY A 73 16.38 -14.60 44.11
N PRO A 74 17.71 -14.37 44.20
CA PRO A 74 18.35 -13.06 44.00
C PRO A 74 18.26 -12.45 42.59
N SER A 75 17.82 -13.22 41.58
CA SER A 75 17.59 -12.71 40.22
C SER A 75 16.26 -11.95 40.05
N ALA A 76 15.29 -12.11 40.96
CA ALA A 76 13.99 -11.44 40.88
C ALA A 76 14.10 -9.92 41.19
N THR A 77 14.99 -9.54 42.11
CA THR A 77 15.25 -8.15 42.49
C THR A 77 15.99 -7.34 41.43
N GLN A 78 16.80 -8.00 40.58
CA GLN A 78 17.50 -7.33 39.47
C GLN A 78 16.52 -6.92 38.37
N SER A 79 15.62 -7.82 37.94
CA SER A 79 14.63 -7.54 36.90
C SER A 79 13.65 -6.41 37.27
N THR A 80 13.23 -6.32 38.54
CA THR A 80 12.38 -5.20 39.00
C THR A 80 13.14 -3.88 39.05
N ALA A 81 14.42 -3.89 39.43
CA ALA A 81 15.26 -2.71 39.44
C ALA A 81 15.57 -2.21 38.01
N ASP A 82 15.77 -3.13 37.07
CA ASP A 82 15.95 -2.82 35.65
C ASP A 82 14.69 -2.15 35.06
N LEU A 83 13.49 -2.65 35.39
CA LEU A 83 12.22 -2.04 34.98
C LEU A 83 12.05 -0.63 35.59
N GLN A 84 12.36 -0.45 36.88
CA GLN A 84 12.31 0.85 37.53
C GLN A 84 13.29 1.85 36.89
N GLU A 85 14.49 1.41 36.52
CA GLU A 85 15.46 2.24 35.80
C GLU A 85 14.98 2.58 34.38
N MET A 86 14.30 1.65 33.68
CA MET A 86 13.65 1.94 32.39
C MET A 86 12.56 3.01 32.51
N PHE A 87 11.71 2.95 33.54
CA PHE A 87 10.75 4.03 33.85
C PHE A 87 11.46 5.35 34.17
N ARG A 88 12.57 5.31 34.92
CA ARG A 88 13.34 6.51 35.23
C ARG A 88 13.92 7.15 33.96
N ARG A 89 14.31 6.36 32.97
CA ARG A 89 14.75 6.85 31.65
C ARG A 89 13.63 7.49 30.84
N GLN A 90 12.36 7.11 31.03
CA GLN A 90 11.22 7.79 30.42
C GLN A 90 11.00 9.22 30.98
N THR A 91 11.55 9.53 32.16
CA THR A 91 11.41 10.86 32.80
C THR A 91 12.36 11.93 32.23
N ILE A 92 13.41 11.52 31.51
CA ILE A 92 14.38 12.41 30.86
C ILE A 92 14.03 12.46 29.37
N HIS A 93 13.30 13.49 28.94
CA HIS A 93 13.00 13.65 27.52
C HIS A 93 14.26 14.05 26.72
N GLU A 94 14.29 13.68 25.44
CA GLU A 94 15.12 14.21 24.34
C GLU A 94 16.48 13.58 23.92
N ARG A 95 16.83 12.32 24.21
CA ARG A 95 18.05 11.77 23.56
C ARG A 95 17.99 10.32 23.09
N GLU A 96 18.29 10.18 21.79
CA GLU A 96 18.69 9.00 21.03
C GLU A 96 17.76 7.78 21.09
N VAL A 97 17.06 7.53 19.98
CA VAL A 97 16.55 6.21 19.62
C VAL A 97 17.77 5.31 19.39
N ARG A 98 18.32 4.73 20.45
CA ARG A 98 19.16 3.55 20.33
C ARG A 98 18.26 2.34 20.22
N SER A 99 18.47 1.59 19.14
CA SER A 99 17.90 0.26 18.94
C SER A 99 18.08 -0.56 20.22
N MET A 100 16.96 -0.91 20.87
CA MET A 100 16.95 -1.73 22.08
C MET A 100 17.23 -3.18 21.66
N SER A 101 18.51 -3.49 21.55
CA SER A 101 19.05 -4.84 21.32
C SER A 101 19.37 -5.49 22.67
N MET A 102 19.05 -6.80 22.76
CA MET A 102 19.23 -7.74 23.90
C MET A 102 18.23 -7.51 25.04
N TYR A 103 17.45 -8.51 25.47
CA TYR A 103 17.87 -9.76 26.13
C TYR A 103 17.09 -11.00 25.62
N MET A 104 17.80 -12.09 25.30
CA MET A 104 17.21 -13.42 25.11
C MET A 104 17.23 -14.17 26.44
N GLY A 105 16.06 -14.57 26.93
CA GLY A 105 15.91 -15.69 27.86
C GLY A 105 15.44 -16.91 27.06
N ALA A 106 16.21 -18.00 27.11
CA ALA A 106 15.90 -19.24 26.40
C ALA A 106 14.51 -19.77 26.77
N GLY A 107 13.73 -20.11 25.74
CA GLY A 107 12.37 -20.59 25.87
C GLY A 107 12.28 -21.96 26.54
N TYR A 108 11.45 -22.04 27.56
CA TYR A 108 10.66 -23.22 27.92
C TYR A 108 9.35 -22.69 28.51
N GLY A 109 8.23 -22.89 27.81
CA GLY A 109 6.90 -22.54 28.33
C GLY A 109 6.59 -23.41 29.56
N PRO A 110 6.24 -22.85 30.73
CA PRO A 110 5.82 -23.66 31.85
C PRO A 110 4.42 -24.19 31.56
N ARG A 111 4.26 -25.52 31.56
CA ARG A 111 2.95 -26.15 31.70
C ARG A 111 2.46 -25.89 33.12
N PHE A 112 1.28 -25.27 33.24
CA PHE A 112 0.56 -25.14 34.49
C PHE A 112 0.41 -26.51 35.16
N THR A 113 1.08 -26.71 36.29
CA THR A 113 0.80 -27.82 37.20
C THR A 113 0.36 -27.21 38.52
N SER A 114 -0.90 -27.46 38.85
CA SER A 114 -1.53 -27.07 40.09
C SER A 114 -1.07 -28.01 41.19
N THR A 115 -0.26 -27.52 42.11
CA THR A 115 -0.16 -28.06 43.46
C THR A 115 -0.13 -26.88 44.40
N ASP A 116 -1.26 -26.64 45.04
CA ASP A 116 -1.34 -26.41 46.48
C ASP A 116 -2.79 -26.61 46.92
N GLU A 117 -2.96 -27.53 47.87
CA GLU A 117 -4.20 -27.83 48.55
C GLU A 117 -4.51 -26.72 49.56
N ASP A 118 -5.32 -25.72 49.20
CA ASP A 118 -6.24 -25.08 50.15
C ASP A 118 -7.35 -24.30 49.41
N GLY A 119 -8.60 -24.54 49.81
CA GLY A 119 -9.81 -24.13 49.09
C GLY A 119 -10.21 -22.66 49.32
N GLY A 120 -9.51 -21.72 48.67
CA GLY A 120 -9.95 -20.33 48.51
C GLY A 120 -9.73 -19.86 47.08
N ASP A 121 -10.52 -18.92 46.58
CA ASP A 121 -10.44 -18.33 45.22
C ASP A 121 -9.01 -17.78 44.94
N VAL A 122 -8.10 -18.62 44.41
CA VAL A 122 -6.66 -18.29 44.27
C VAL A 122 -6.48 -17.38 43.05
N ARG A 123 -6.72 -16.08 43.25
CA ARG A 123 -6.39 -15.07 42.24
C ARG A 123 -4.89 -14.79 42.26
N SER A 124 -4.27 -14.81 41.09
CA SER A 124 -2.86 -14.44 40.90
C SER A 124 -2.68 -12.95 41.21
N THR A 125 -1.67 -12.61 42.01
CA THR A 125 -1.42 -11.21 42.40
C THR A 125 -0.19 -10.65 41.70
N LEU A 126 -0.33 -9.48 41.08
CA LEU A 126 0.73 -8.78 40.37
C LEU A 126 0.96 -7.38 40.98
N TYR A 127 2.20 -7.09 41.38
CA TYR A 127 2.61 -5.74 41.79
C TYR A 127 3.45 -5.13 40.68
N LEU A 128 3.00 -4.00 40.13
CA LEU A 128 3.71 -3.32 39.06
C LEU A 128 4.88 -2.51 39.64
N PRO A 129 6.05 -2.54 39.01
CA PRO A 129 7.22 -1.78 39.45
C PRO A 129 7.14 -0.32 38.98
N VAL A 130 6.04 0.38 39.27
CA VAL A 130 5.87 1.80 38.93
C VAL A 130 6.68 2.63 39.92
N PRO A 131 7.69 3.43 39.49
CA PRO A 131 8.45 4.25 40.42
C PRO A 131 7.67 5.52 40.72
N LEU A 132 6.85 5.51 41.77
CA LEU A 132 6.12 6.69 42.18
C LEU A 132 6.96 7.50 43.17
N SER A 133 6.92 8.82 43.06
CA SER A 133 7.61 9.72 44.01
C SER A 133 7.17 9.50 45.46
N SER A 134 5.97 8.94 45.65
CA SER A 134 5.38 8.57 46.92
C SER A 134 5.93 7.29 47.55
N ASP A 135 6.58 6.39 46.78
CA ASP A 135 7.04 5.08 47.27
C ASP A 135 8.17 5.18 48.32
N ALA A 136 8.87 6.32 48.38
CA ALA A 136 9.89 6.59 49.40
C ALA A 136 9.29 6.90 50.80
N ARG A 137 7.97 7.08 50.91
CA ARG A 137 7.28 7.51 52.15
C ARG A 137 6.16 6.53 52.51
N ALA A 138 6.26 5.92 53.70
CA ALA A 138 5.35 4.87 54.16
C ALA A 138 3.87 5.28 54.37
N ASN A 139 3.51 6.57 54.21
CA ASN A 139 2.16 7.13 54.42
C ASN A 139 1.82 8.24 53.39
N ALA A 140 2.24 8.10 52.14
CA ALA A 140 1.96 9.10 51.11
C ALA A 140 0.47 9.16 50.76
N THR A 141 -0.09 10.38 50.74
CA THR A 141 -1.48 10.67 50.36
C THR A 141 -1.58 10.96 48.85
N SER A 142 -2.80 11.02 48.30
CA SER A 142 -3.02 11.41 46.89
C SER A 142 -2.45 12.79 46.55
N ASP A 143 -2.33 13.68 47.54
CA ASP A 143 -1.80 15.03 47.39
C ASP A 143 -0.27 15.07 47.24
N ASP A 144 0.42 13.97 47.53
CA ASP A 144 1.88 13.84 47.37
C ASP A 144 2.30 13.41 45.94
N LEU A 145 1.34 13.18 45.04
CA LEU A 145 1.61 12.75 43.66
C LEU A 145 1.88 13.95 42.74
N THR A 146 2.98 13.89 42.01
CA THR A 146 3.30 14.89 40.98
C THR A 146 2.45 14.70 39.73
N ASP A 147 2.33 15.73 38.87
CA ASP A 147 1.67 15.60 37.56
C ASP A 147 2.28 14.46 36.70
N HIS A 148 3.55 14.13 36.93
CA HIS A 148 4.23 13.01 36.28
C HIS A 148 3.79 11.64 36.83
N ASP A 149 3.70 11.50 38.16
CA ASP A 149 3.18 10.27 38.78
C ASP A 149 1.75 9.98 38.31
N ILE A 150 0.92 11.03 38.18
CA ILE A 150 -0.43 10.94 37.65
C ILE A 150 -0.42 10.43 36.19
N ASP A 151 0.50 10.92 35.35
CA ASP A 151 0.64 10.48 33.96
C ASP A 151 1.13 9.03 33.83
N LEU A 152 2.01 8.57 34.72
CA LEU A 152 2.44 7.17 34.80
C LEU A 152 1.28 6.24 35.19
N LEU A 153 0.50 6.62 36.22
CA LEU A 153 -0.67 5.86 36.66
C LEU A 153 -1.74 5.79 35.55
N ILE A 154 -2.00 6.90 34.86
CA ILE A 154 -2.90 6.92 33.69
C ILE A 154 -2.35 6.02 32.58
N GLY A 155 -1.05 6.01 32.35
CA GLY A 155 -0.39 5.11 31.40
C GLY A 155 -0.63 3.63 31.71
N MET A 156 -0.44 3.24 32.97
CA MET A 156 -0.73 1.87 33.43
C MET A 156 -2.19 1.51 33.25
N ARG A 157 -3.10 2.40 33.67
CA ARG A 157 -4.54 2.23 33.46
C ARG A 157 -4.86 2.05 31.98
N ASN A 158 -4.27 2.86 31.10
CA ASN A 158 -4.49 2.79 29.66
C ASN A 158 -3.94 1.52 29.03
N LEU A 159 -2.82 0.96 29.52
CA LEU A 159 -2.32 -0.34 29.06
C LEU A 159 -3.36 -1.45 29.29
N PHE A 160 -3.88 -1.57 30.51
CA PHE A 160 -4.86 -2.63 30.82
C PHE A 160 -6.23 -2.35 30.19
N ALA A 161 -6.65 -1.07 30.13
CA ALA A 161 -7.85 -0.68 29.39
C ALA A 161 -7.73 -1.03 27.91
N PHE A 162 -6.58 -0.79 27.29
CA PHE A 162 -6.30 -1.15 25.91
C PHE A 162 -6.44 -2.67 25.69
N LEU A 163 -5.81 -3.49 26.53
CA LEU A 163 -5.89 -4.97 26.44
C LEU A 163 -7.33 -5.47 26.61
N ALA A 164 -8.08 -4.88 27.53
CA ALA A 164 -9.49 -5.18 27.78
C ALA A 164 -10.44 -4.64 26.69
N GLY A 165 -9.96 -3.78 25.77
CA GLY A 165 -10.80 -3.13 24.75
C GLY A 165 -11.69 -2.01 25.30
N LEU A 166 -11.28 -1.38 26.39
CA LEU A 166 -11.97 -0.27 27.04
C LEU A 166 -11.46 1.10 26.53
N PRO A 167 -12.27 2.17 26.65
CA PRO A 167 -11.88 3.51 26.24
C PRO A 167 -10.61 4.01 26.95
N LEU A 168 -9.71 4.64 26.20
CA LEU A 168 -8.47 5.22 26.73
C LEU A 168 -8.71 6.59 27.38
N VAL A 169 -7.82 7.01 28.26
CA VAL A 169 -7.93 8.27 29.01
C VAL A 169 -6.73 9.17 28.70
N ALA A 170 -7.00 10.41 28.31
CA ALA A 170 -5.98 11.41 28.05
C ALA A 170 -5.63 12.20 29.31
N SER A 171 -4.34 12.49 29.48
CA SER A 171 -3.80 13.29 30.59
C SER A 171 -3.60 14.75 30.15
N LYS A 172 -3.23 15.62 31.10
CA LYS A 172 -2.83 17.00 30.76
C LYS A 172 -1.57 17.03 29.90
N LEU A 173 -0.63 16.11 30.15
CA LEU A 173 0.63 16.01 29.43
C LEU A 173 0.45 15.33 28.06
N ARG A 174 -0.45 14.34 27.97
CA ARG A 174 -0.72 13.55 26.76
C ARG A 174 -2.18 13.64 26.36
N HIS A 175 -2.48 14.64 25.53
CA HIS A 175 -3.85 14.98 25.13
C HIS A 175 -4.25 14.44 23.74
N ASN A 176 -3.29 14.18 22.86
CA ASN A 176 -3.51 13.65 21.51
C ASN A 176 -3.41 12.11 21.51
N PRO A 177 -4.29 11.38 20.79
CA PRO A 177 -4.11 9.95 20.49
C PRO A 177 -2.68 9.53 20.19
N TYR A 178 -1.92 10.31 19.42
CA TYR A 178 -0.51 10.05 19.15
C TYR A 178 0.29 9.80 20.43
N HIS A 179 0.28 10.73 21.38
CA HIS A 179 1.05 10.61 22.63
C HIS A 179 0.58 9.46 23.54
N VAL A 180 -0.72 9.15 23.51
CA VAL A 180 -1.28 8.03 24.30
C VAL A 180 -0.82 6.69 23.72
N PHE A 181 -0.90 6.49 22.41
CA PHE A 181 -0.42 5.25 21.78
C PHE A 181 1.10 5.11 21.83
N MET A 182 1.86 6.21 21.79
CA MET A 182 3.30 6.18 22.07
C MET A 182 3.58 5.61 23.47
N GLN A 183 2.81 6.03 24.49
CA GLN A 183 2.96 5.50 25.85
C GLN A 183 2.60 4.01 25.93
N VAL A 184 1.47 3.62 25.34
CA VAL A 184 1.01 2.23 25.35
C VAL A 184 2.04 1.33 24.65
N GLY A 185 2.56 1.73 23.48
CA GLY A 185 3.58 0.99 22.76
C GLY A 185 4.88 0.83 23.56
N GLU A 186 5.31 1.89 24.27
CA GLU A 186 6.47 1.80 25.17
C GLU A 186 6.23 0.84 26.34
N LEU A 187 5.05 0.87 26.95
CA LEU A 187 4.70 -0.04 28.04
C LEU A 187 4.60 -1.49 27.57
N LEU A 188 4.03 -1.75 26.39
CA LEU A 188 4.00 -3.09 25.78
C LEU A 188 5.41 -3.63 25.57
N ALA A 189 6.31 -2.82 24.99
CA ALA A 189 7.71 -3.23 24.80
C ALA A 189 8.43 -3.43 26.14
N MET A 190 8.20 -2.55 27.13
CA MET A 190 8.84 -2.62 28.44
C MET A 190 8.40 -3.87 29.22
N PHE A 191 7.13 -4.24 29.13
CA PHE A 191 6.61 -5.47 29.74
C PHE A 191 6.84 -6.72 28.87
N GLY A 192 7.66 -6.64 27.82
CA GLY A 192 8.07 -7.80 27.06
C GLY A 192 6.91 -8.53 26.38
N PHE A 193 5.90 -7.79 25.90
CA PHE A 193 4.94 -8.34 24.95
C PHE A 193 5.68 -8.68 23.66
N ASP A 194 5.57 -9.92 23.18
CA ASP A 194 6.16 -10.34 21.91
C ASP A 194 5.46 -11.59 21.41
N ALA A 195 4.99 -11.58 20.16
CA ALA A 195 4.48 -12.78 19.53
C ALA A 195 5.62 -13.77 19.24
N GLN A 196 5.28 -15.04 19.01
CA GLN A 196 6.26 -16.06 18.62
C GLN A 196 7.02 -15.71 17.33
N ASP A 197 6.40 -14.94 16.42
CA ASP A 197 7.02 -14.47 15.19
C ASP A 197 8.01 -13.31 15.40
N GLY A 198 7.98 -12.64 16.56
CA GLY A 198 8.80 -11.47 16.88
C GLY A 198 8.50 -10.23 16.03
N VAL A 199 7.43 -10.25 15.23
CA VAL A 199 7.05 -9.16 14.32
C VAL A 199 5.96 -8.30 14.94
N THR A 200 5.06 -8.88 15.74
CA THR A 200 3.96 -8.18 16.40
C THR A 200 4.03 -8.36 17.92
N PHE A 201 3.18 -7.65 18.67
CA PHE A 201 3.03 -7.82 20.12
C PHE A 201 2.03 -8.92 20.51
N GLY A 202 1.59 -9.73 19.55
CA GLY A 202 0.56 -10.76 19.75
C GLY A 202 -0.78 -10.40 19.12
N GLU A 203 -1.60 -11.42 18.89
CA GLU A 203 -2.89 -11.32 18.19
C GLU A 203 -3.88 -10.42 18.94
N LEU A 204 -3.95 -10.54 20.27
CA LEU A 204 -4.81 -9.70 21.11
C LEU A 204 -4.47 -8.22 20.92
N VAL A 205 -3.19 -7.85 21.08
CA VAL A 205 -2.73 -6.46 20.92
C VAL A 205 -3.01 -5.94 19.51
N ALA A 206 -2.74 -6.75 18.49
CA ALA A 206 -3.00 -6.38 17.11
C ALA A 206 -4.49 -6.11 16.85
N SER A 207 -5.39 -6.97 17.34
CA SER A 207 -6.84 -6.80 17.22
C SER A 207 -7.35 -5.56 17.98
N ARG A 208 -6.86 -5.32 19.20
CA ARG A 208 -7.21 -4.12 19.98
C ARG A 208 -6.73 -2.84 19.32
N PHE A 209 -5.53 -2.87 18.72
CA PHE A 209 -5.00 -1.71 18.02
C PHE A 209 -5.72 -1.47 16.69
N GLU A 210 -6.12 -2.50 15.95
CA GLU A 210 -6.94 -2.37 14.75
C GLU A 210 -8.27 -1.64 15.05
N ALA A 211 -8.98 -2.04 16.11
CA ALA A 211 -10.19 -1.33 16.54
C ALA A 211 -9.93 0.14 16.90
N CYS A 212 -8.81 0.43 17.57
CA CYS A 212 -8.38 1.80 17.86
C CYS A 212 -8.07 2.60 16.59
N VAL A 213 -7.38 2.00 15.62
CA VAL A 213 -7.03 2.63 14.34
C VAL A 213 -8.30 3.04 13.59
N GLU A 214 -9.32 2.17 13.57
CA GLU A 214 -10.61 2.49 12.95
C GLU A 214 -11.36 3.57 13.70
N GLN A 215 -11.43 3.47 15.03
CA GLN A 215 -12.12 4.45 15.88
C GLN A 215 -11.51 5.84 15.70
N PHE A 216 -10.20 6.00 15.91
CA PHE A 216 -9.52 7.29 15.81
C PHE A 216 -9.13 7.68 14.38
N ARG A 217 -9.48 6.83 13.39
CA ARG A 217 -9.13 6.96 11.98
C ARG A 217 -7.64 7.25 11.77
N LEU A 218 -6.76 6.59 12.52
CA LEU A 218 -5.31 6.83 12.47
C LEU A 218 -4.76 6.54 11.06
N ASP A 219 -5.40 5.61 10.35
CA ASP A 219 -5.05 5.17 9.01
C ASP A 219 -5.39 6.19 7.90
N ASP A 220 -6.33 7.14 8.09
CA ASP A 220 -6.63 8.17 7.08
C ASP A 220 -5.64 9.35 7.15
N VAL A 221 -4.57 9.23 6.38
CA VAL A 221 -3.45 10.18 6.31
C VAL A 221 -3.41 10.99 5.02
N ARG A 222 -4.46 10.92 4.19
CA ARG A 222 -4.45 11.43 2.79
C ARG A 222 -4.19 12.93 2.65
N PHE A 223 -4.62 13.72 3.63
CA PHE A 223 -4.64 15.18 3.54
C PHE A 223 -3.88 15.88 4.67
N ASP A 224 -3.19 15.12 5.51
CA ASP A 224 -2.49 15.62 6.69
C ASP A 224 -1.09 14.98 6.78
N PRO A 225 -0.04 15.69 6.35
CA PRO A 225 1.33 15.21 6.39
C PRO A 225 1.86 14.96 7.80
N ASP A 226 1.40 15.75 8.79
CA ASP A 226 1.82 15.57 10.19
C ASP A 226 1.21 14.30 10.75
N LYS A 227 -0.10 14.08 10.53
CA LYS A 227 -0.75 12.82 10.87
C LYS A 227 -0.13 11.63 10.14
N CYS A 228 0.29 11.80 8.89
CA CYS A 228 1.01 10.76 8.15
C CYS A 228 2.33 10.39 8.84
N ALA A 229 3.11 11.38 9.26
CA ALA A 229 4.35 11.17 9.98
C ALA A 229 4.12 10.52 11.35
N GLU A 230 3.14 11.03 12.11
CA GLU A 230 2.71 10.47 13.40
C GLU A 230 2.27 9.01 13.26
N SER A 231 1.51 8.67 12.22
CA SER A 231 1.00 7.32 11.99
C SER A 231 2.11 6.32 11.68
N ILE A 232 3.16 6.73 10.95
CA ILE A 232 4.35 5.91 10.72
C ILE A 232 5.03 5.59 12.06
N VAL A 233 5.22 6.60 12.91
CA VAL A 233 5.87 6.43 14.22
C VAL A 233 5.03 5.55 15.15
N ILE A 234 3.72 5.79 15.25
CA ILE A 234 2.82 4.95 16.05
C ILE A 234 2.88 3.51 15.54
N ALA A 235 2.86 3.29 14.22
CA ALA A 235 2.90 1.95 13.65
C ALA A 235 4.19 1.21 14.01
N GLU A 236 5.34 1.90 14.02
CA GLU A 236 6.60 1.32 14.52
C GLU A 236 6.53 0.98 16.01
N LYS A 237 6.00 1.89 16.82
CA LYS A 237 5.92 1.72 18.28
C LYS A 237 4.93 0.65 18.71
N MET A 238 3.83 0.50 17.98
CA MET A 238 2.80 -0.52 18.20
C MET A 238 3.06 -1.81 17.41
N ARG A 239 4.16 -1.86 16.62
CA ARG A 239 4.51 -2.98 15.73
C ARG A 239 3.35 -3.44 14.83
N TYR A 240 2.61 -2.48 14.28
CA TYR A 240 1.39 -2.75 13.50
C TYR A 240 1.60 -2.49 12.00
N ILE A 241 1.77 -3.59 11.25
CA ILE A 241 2.13 -3.57 9.82
C ILE A 241 1.10 -2.82 8.95
N PRO A 242 -0.23 -3.04 9.06
CA PRO A 242 -1.18 -2.40 8.16
C PRO A 242 -1.13 -0.87 8.20
N LEU A 243 -1.01 -0.28 9.39
CA LEU A 243 -0.88 1.18 9.54
C LEU A 243 0.46 1.68 8.99
N TYR A 244 1.55 0.97 9.26
CA TYR A 244 2.87 1.32 8.71
C TYR A 244 2.84 1.31 7.19
N HIS A 245 2.27 0.26 6.60
CA HIS A 245 2.16 0.09 5.16
C HIS A 245 1.34 1.22 4.50
N GLU A 246 0.16 1.54 5.03
CA GLU A 246 -0.67 2.66 4.56
C GLU A 246 0.08 3.99 4.66
N ALA A 247 0.56 4.32 5.87
CA ALA A 247 1.16 5.62 6.13
C ALA A 247 2.50 5.81 5.39
N PHE A 248 3.29 4.74 5.23
CA PHE A 248 4.53 4.77 4.47
C PHE A 248 4.28 5.07 2.99
N SER A 249 3.33 4.38 2.34
CA SER A 249 2.99 4.62 0.93
C SER A 249 2.46 6.03 0.69
N HIS A 250 1.62 6.54 1.59
CA HIS A 250 1.16 7.94 1.52
C HIS A 250 2.30 8.93 1.81
N GLY A 251 3.21 8.59 2.72
CA GLY A 251 4.35 9.38 3.11
C GLY A 251 5.34 9.59 1.97
N ILE A 252 5.59 8.57 1.14
CA ILE A 252 6.43 8.69 -0.07
C ILE A 252 5.88 9.75 -1.02
N GLY A 253 4.58 9.67 -1.33
CA GLY A 253 3.95 10.58 -2.29
C GLY A 253 3.91 12.04 -1.80
N GLN A 254 4.01 12.25 -0.48
CA GLN A 254 3.98 13.55 0.18
C GLN A 254 5.29 13.87 0.92
N TYR A 255 6.40 13.23 0.54
CA TYR A 255 7.64 13.24 1.32
C TYR A 255 8.14 14.65 1.64
N ALA A 256 8.04 15.57 0.68
CA ALA A 256 8.43 16.97 0.85
C ALA A 256 7.71 17.69 2.00
N ALA A 257 6.49 17.28 2.35
CA ALA A 257 5.78 17.80 3.52
C ALA A 257 6.07 16.97 4.78
N VAL A 258 6.10 15.65 4.65
CA VAL A 258 6.32 14.71 5.77
C VAL A 258 7.69 14.89 6.42
N CYS A 259 8.75 15.16 5.65
CA CYS A 259 10.10 15.33 6.18
C CYS A 259 10.27 16.58 7.08
N HIS A 260 9.35 17.55 6.97
CA HIS A 260 9.32 18.74 7.82
C HIS A 260 8.46 18.56 9.08
N SER A 261 7.73 17.44 9.20
CA SER A 261 6.93 17.17 10.38
C SER A 261 7.80 16.97 11.62
N HIS A 262 7.35 17.47 12.76
CA HIS A 262 8.02 17.22 14.04
C HIS A 262 8.07 15.72 14.39
N ALA A 263 7.11 14.92 13.91
CA ALA A 263 7.11 13.48 14.12
C ALA A 263 8.22 12.75 13.33
N PHE A 264 8.76 13.36 12.26
CA PHE A 264 9.78 12.74 11.42
C PHE A 264 11.05 12.35 12.20
N ARG A 265 11.47 13.20 13.15
CA ARG A 265 12.64 12.93 14.02
C ARG A 265 12.49 11.69 14.91
N TRP A 266 11.25 11.25 15.13
CA TRP A 266 10.92 10.10 15.97
C TRP A 266 10.80 8.78 15.19
N MET A 267 10.81 8.84 13.86
CA MET A 267 10.90 7.64 13.02
C MET A 267 12.27 6.98 13.18
N SER A 268 12.33 5.66 13.06
CA SER A 268 13.61 4.96 12.96
C SER A 268 14.46 5.48 11.79
N THR A 269 15.79 5.52 11.95
CA THR A 269 16.72 5.92 10.87
C THR A 269 16.51 5.10 9.60
N ASN A 270 16.22 3.80 9.76
CA ASN A 270 15.93 2.90 8.65
C ASN A 270 14.68 3.36 7.87
N THR A 271 13.59 3.72 8.56
CA THR A 271 12.39 4.27 7.90
C THR A 271 12.66 5.60 7.21
N GLN A 272 13.40 6.51 7.85
CA GLN A 272 13.75 7.79 7.23
C GLN A 272 14.51 7.60 5.92
N GLU A 273 15.56 6.77 5.92
CA GLU A 273 16.34 6.45 4.72
C GLU A 273 15.49 5.74 3.64
N ARG A 274 14.63 4.79 4.05
CA ARG A 274 13.75 4.06 3.12
C ARG A 274 12.73 5.00 2.48
N LEU A 275 12.12 5.90 3.25
CA LEU A 275 11.18 6.91 2.75
C LEU A 275 11.85 7.83 1.74
N GLU A 276 13.04 8.34 2.05
CA GLU A 276 13.80 9.22 1.17
C GLU A 276 14.14 8.52 -0.16
N ARG A 277 14.71 7.31 -0.11
CA ARG A 277 15.06 6.54 -1.30
C ARG A 277 13.82 6.22 -2.14
N ALA A 278 12.72 5.81 -1.51
CA ALA A 278 11.47 5.53 -2.20
C ALA A 278 10.86 6.79 -2.84
N ALA A 279 10.93 7.94 -2.17
CA ALA A 279 10.48 9.22 -2.69
C ALA A 279 11.28 9.66 -3.92
N ILE A 280 12.62 9.50 -3.90
CA ILE A 280 13.48 9.74 -5.05
C ILE A 280 13.08 8.84 -6.23
N ASN A 281 12.86 7.55 -5.98
CA ASN A 281 12.45 6.61 -7.03
C ASN A 281 11.10 7.00 -7.67
N VAL A 282 10.10 7.37 -6.86
CA VAL A 282 8.79 7.84 -7.35
C VAL A 282 8.95 9.15 -8.13
N GLN A 283 9.79 10.07 -7.65
CA GLN A 283 10.06 11.31 -8.37
C GLN A 283 10.68 11.05 -9.74
N GLN A 284 11.70 10.18 -9.83
CA GLN A 284 12.33 9.81 -11.10
C GLN A 284 11.31 9.20 -12.08
N ARG A 285 10.48 8.25 -11.62
CA ARG A 285 9.41 7.66 -12.45
C ARG A 285 8.42 8.73 -12.93
N ARG A 286 8.03 9.65 -12.05
CA ARG A 286 7.13 10.76 -12.40
C ARG A 286 7.74 11.67 -13.47
N GLU A 287 9.03 11.97 -13.38
CA GLU A 287 9.73 12.80 -14.36
C GLU A 287 9.84 12.10 -15.72
N THR A 288 10.16 10.80 -15.74
CA THR A 288 10.15 9.99 -16.97
C THR A 288 8.78 9.96 -17.63
N VAL A 289 7.73 9.67 -16.85
CA VAL A 289 6.35 9.64 -17.35
C VAL A 289 5.91 11.02 -17.84
N ARG A 290 6.28 12.08 -17.12
CA ARG A 290 6.00 13.46 -17.54
C ARG A 290 6.65 13.80 -18.87
N GLY A 291 7.93 13.43 -19.05
CA GLY A 291 8.65 13.66 -20.31
C GLY A 291 7.96 13.02 -21.51
N LYS A 292 7.40 11.81 -21.34
CA LYS A 292 6.69 11.09 -22.40
C LYS A 292 5.25 11.59 -22.61
N LEU A 293 4.46 11.71 -21.55
CA LEU A 293 3.00 11.91 -21.65
C LEU A 293 2.56 13.38 -21.74
N GLN A 294 3.43 14.35 -21.46
CA GLN A 294 3.07 15.76 -21.61
C GLN A 294 2.69 16.07 -23.06
N GLU A 295 3.45 15.55 -24.01
CA GLU A 295 3.19 15.71 -25.44
C GLU A 295 2.89 14.38 -26.14
N PHE A 296 2.86 13.24 -25.43
CA PHE A 296 2.81 11.89 -26.01
C PHE A 296 3.93 11.66 -27.03
N ASP A 297 5.15 12.00 -26.62
CA ASP A 297 6.34 11.85 -27.47
C ASP A 297 7.10 10.56 -27.10
N PHE A 298 7.35 9.75 -28.12
CA PHE A 298 7.94 8.41 -28.00
C PHE A 298 8.92 8.17 -29.15
N PRO A 299 10.04 8.91 -29.20
CA PRO A 299 11.01 8.80 -30.28
C PRO A 299 11.61 7.40 -30.38
N GLU A 300 11.69 6.66 -29.28
CA GLU A 300 12.31 5.33 -29.22
C GLU A 300 11.58 4.30 -30.06
N ILE A 301 10.25 4.41 -30.21
CA ILE A 301 9.45 3.52 -31.07
C ILE A 301 9.93 3.63 -32.52
N PHE A 302 10.30 4.83 -32.95
CA PHE A 302 10.74 5.09 -34.32
C PHE A 302 12.25 4.99 -34.52
N SER A 303 12.97 4.55 -33.48
CA SER A 303 14.35 4.08 -33.61
C SER A 303 14.34 2.60 -34.04
N GLY A 304 15.44 2.08 -34.59
CA GLY A 304 15.52 0.66 -34.98
C GLY A 304 14.79 0.30 -36.28
N ILE A 305 13.97 -0.77 -36.26
CA ILE A 305 13.38 -1.37 -37.47
C ILE A 305 12.53 -0.38 -38.28
N MET A 306 11.79 0.50 -37.62
CA MET A 306 10.95 1.49 -38.34
C MET A 306 11.77 2.51 -39.14
N ASN A 307 13.04 2.72 -38.79
CA ASN A 307 13.95 3.58 -39.54
C ASN A 307 14.76 2.82 -40.60
N SER A 308 14.86 1.49 -40.49
CA SER A 308 15.61 0.66 -41.46
C SER A 308 14.93 0.68 -42.82
N ARG A 309 15.66 1.03 -43.90
CA ARG A 309 15.15 1.05 -45.29
C ARG A 309 15.24 -0.29 -46.01
N THR A 310 16.01 -1.23 -45.45
CA THR A 310 16.33 -2.53 -46.05
C THR A 310 15.66 -3.72 -45.35
N ALA A 311 14.82 -3.45 -44.33
CA ALA A 311 14.08 -4.46 -43.60
C ALA A 311 13.09 -5.22 -44.51
N GLU A 312 13.18 -6.55 -44.53
CA GLU A 312 12.28 -7.47 -45.27
C GLU A 312 10.82 -7.27 -44.87
N GLU A 313 10.59 -6.92 -43.60
CA GLU A 313 9.31 -6.60 -43.00
C GLU A 313 8.56 -5.48 -43.73
N ARG A 314 9.25 -4.58 -44.45
CA ARG A 314 8.63 -3.52 -45.26
C ARG A 314 7.76 -4.04 -46.40
N LYS A 315 7.95 -5.29 -46.83
CA LYS A 315 7.10 -5.96 -47.83
C LYS A 315 5.65 -6.05 -47.34
N ALA A 316 5.44 -6.22 -46.03
CA ALA A 316 4.13 -6.31 -45.41
C ALA A 316 3.74 -5.04 -44.63
N ALA A 317 4.67 -4.45 -43.88
CA ALA A 317 4.44 -3.33 -42.98
C ALA A 317 4.86 -1.99 -43.61
N LYS A 318 3.92 -1.06 -43.74
CA LYS A 318 4.21 0.28 -44.25
C LYS A 318 4.58 1.21 -43.09
N PHE A 319 5.85 1.24 -42.69
CA PHE A 319 6.29 2.00 -41.51
C PHE A 319 5.98 3.51 -41.57
N ASP A 320 6.06 4.14 -42.75
CA ASP A 320 5.67 5.56 -42.91
C ASP A 320 4.18 5.77 -42.61
N GLU A 321 3.36 4.79 -42.95
CA GLU A 321 1.92 4.78 -42.73
C GLU A 321 1.57 4.56 -41.26
N TRP A 322 2.32 3.69 -40.57
CA TRP A 322 2.21 3.49 -39.13
C TRP A 322 2.58 4.76 -38.37
N ARG A 323 3.69 5.41 -38.73
CA ARG A 323 4.12 6.69 -38.13
C ARG A 323 3.08 7.80 -38.33
N ASN A 324 2.49 7.90 -39.53
CA ASN A 324 1.43 8.87 -39.77
C ASN A 324 0.19 8.60 -38.92
N SER A 325 -0.25 7.33 -38.87
CA SER A 325 -1.45 6.95 -38.10
C SER A 325 -1.24 7.10 -36.58
N PHE A 326 -0.03 6.78 -36.09
CA PHE A 326 0.39 7.07 -34.72
C PHE A 326 0.25 8.57 -34.39
N ASN A 327 0.75 9.44 -35.27
CA ASN A 327 0.68 10.90 -35.05
C ASN A 327 -0.77 11.43 -35.11
N GLU A 328 -1.64 10.84 -35.92
CA GLU A 328 -3.07 11.18 -35.93
C GLU A 328 -3.76 10.75 -34.62
N MET A 329 -3.44 9.55 -34.11
CA MET A 329 -3.94 9.09 -32.81
C MET A 329 -3.43 9.98 -31.65
N ARG A 330 -2.18 10.41 -31.72
CA ARG A 330 -1.58 11.38 -30.79
C ARG A 330 -2.34 12.71 -30.78
N LYS A 331 -2.61 13.28 -31.96
CA LYS A 331 -3.38 14.54 -32.09
C LYS A 331 -4.80 14.38 -31.56
N PHE A 332 -5.46 13.27 -31.89
CA PHE A 332 -6.81 12.94 -31.39
C PHE A 332 -6.82 12.90 -29.85
N THR A 333 -5.90 12.15 -29.25
CA THR A 333 -5.82 11.99 -27.80
C THR A 333 -5.55 13.34 -27.10
N LEU A 334 -4.58 14.12 -27.59
CA LEU A 334 -4.32 15.47 -27.06
C LEU A 334 -5.53 16.40 -27.19
N SER A 335 -6.23 16.36 -28.33
CA SER A 335 -7.44 17.17 -28.56
C SER A 335 -8.55 16.79 -27.57
N TYR A 336 -8.80 15.50 -27.39
CA TYR A 336 -9.78 15.00 -26.43
C TYR A 336 -9.44 15.41 -25.00
N LEU A 337 -8.20 15.23 -24.56
CA LEU A 337 -7.77 15.58 -23.21
C LEU A 337 -7.82 17.09 -22.95
N ARG A 338 -7.42 17.92 -23.92
CA ARG A 338 -7.57 19.38 -23.84
C ARG A 338 -9.04 19.80 -23.77
N HIS A 339 -9.93 19.09 -24.47
CA HIS A 339 -11.36 19.35 -24.35
C HIS A 339 -11.90 18.99 -22.96
N LYS A 340 -11.55 17.80 -22.45
CA LYS A 340 -11.96 17.26 -21.13
C LYS A 340 -11.48 18.15 -19.97
N TYR A 341 -10.18 18.45 -19.93
CA TYR A 341 -9.54 19.17 -18.82
C TYR A 341 -9.40 20.69 -19.04
N GLY A 342 -9.74 21.18 -20.23
CA GLY A 342 -9.59 22.59 -20.65
C GLY A 342 -8.17 22.95 -21.11
N ALA A 343 -7.16 22.30 -20.56
CA ALA A 343 -5.77 22.38 -20.99
C ALA A 343 -5.08 21.03 -20.77
N TRP A 344 -4.01 20.77 -21.52
CA TRP A 344 -3.15 19.61 -21.30
C TRP A 344 -1.69 20.06 -21.21
N PRO A 345 -0.97 19.74 -20.12
CA PRO A 345 -1.47 19.12 -18.89
C PRO A 345 -2.54 19.97 -18.16
N PRO A 346 -3.42 19.36 -17.33
CA PRO A 346 -4.47 20.08 -16.61
C PRO A 346 -3.90 21.16 -15.69
N LYS A 347 -4.50 22.35 -15.65
CA LYS A 347 -4.10 23.40 -14.68
C LYS A 347 -4.76 23.16 -13.32
N ALA A 348 -4.11 23.56 -12.23
CA ALA A 348 -4.74 23.52 -10.90
C ALA A 348 -6.00 24.41 -10.87
N ASN A 349 -7.02 24.02 -10.08
CA ASN A 349 -8.22 24.81 -9.79
C ASN A 349 -8.93 25.38 -11.06
N SER A 350 -9.12 24.53 -12.07
CA SER A 350 -9.85 24.88 -13.29
C SER A 350 -11.36 24.80 -13.10
N LYS A 351 -12.14 25.59 -13.85
CA LYS A 351 -13.61 25.48 -13.86
C LYS A 351 -14.13 24.11 -14.35
N LYS A 352 -13.29 23.33 -15.05
CA LYS A 352 -13.67 22.03 -15.63
C LYS A 352 -13.40 20.84 -14.70
N HIS A 353 -12.62 21.00 -13.64
CA HIS A 353 -12.22 19.90 -12.76
C HIS A 353 -11.73 20.38 -11.38
N ASN A 354 -11.92 19.57 -10.35
CA ASN A 354 -11.61 19.91 -8.95
C ASN A 354 -10.20 19.47 -8.51
N LEU A 355 -9.20 19.56 -9.40
CA LEU A 355 -7.82 19.17 -9.08
C LEU A 355 -7.12 20.29 -8.30
N ARG A 356 -6.60 19.96 -7.12
CA ARG A 356 -5.80 20.85 -6.27
C ARG A 356 -4.40 21.05 -6.87
N THR A 357 -3.82 19.98 -7.39
CA THR A 357 -2.49 19.98 -8.01
C THR A 357 -2.63 19.92 -9.53
N GLY A 358 -2.03 20.89 -10.22
CA GLY A 358 -1.95 20.88 -11.67
C GLY A 358 -0.97 19.84 -12.21
N GLY A 359 -1.01 19.61 -13.52
CA GLY A 359 -0.13 18.71 -14.23
C GLY A 359 -0.62 17.27 -14.26
N LEU A 360 0.33 16.37 -14.52
CA LEU A 360 0.12 14.93 -14.61
C LEU A 360 0.18 14.31 -13.20
N ASN A 361 -0.84 14.61 -12.39
CA ASN A 361 -1.01 13.99 -11.07
C ASN A 361 -1.56 12.56 -11.20
N ARG A 362 -1.61 11.82 -10.10
CA ARG A 362 -2.04 10.41 -10.10
C ARG A 362 -3.46 10.23 -10.65
N ILE A 363 -4.40 11.11 -10.29
CA ILE A 363 -5.82 10.99 -10.71
C ILE A 363 -5.94 11.14 -12.22
N VAL A 364 -5.27 12.14 -12.80
CA VAL A 364 -5.26 12.38 -14.25
C VAL A 364 -4.65 11.18 -14.99
N LEU A 365 -3.54 10.64 -14.47
CA LEU A 365 -2.88 9.49 -15.10
C LEU A 365 -3.71 8.20 -14.96
N LYS A 366 -4.42 7.99 -13.84
CA LYS A 366 -5.35 6.88 -13.69
C LYS A 366 -6.54 6.96 -14.65
N ASP A 367 -7.07 8.17 -14.86
CA ASP A 367 -8.16 8.39 -15.80
C ASP A 367 -7.71 8.15 -17.26
N LEU A 368 -6.53 8.65 -17.64
CA LEU A 368 -5.91 8.31 -18.93
C LEU A 368 -5.66 6.80 -19.08
N TYR A 369 -5.16 6.17 -18.03
CA TYR A 369 -4.91 4.72 -18.01
C TYR A 369 -6.19 3.93 -18.24
N ARG A 370 -7.29 4.29 -17.56
CA ARG A 370 -8.61 3.69 -17.77
C ARG A 370 -9.10 3.87 -19.21
N ASP A 371 -8.96 5.06 -19.78
CA ASP A 371 -9.35 5.33 -21.17
C ASP A 371 -8.56 4.44 -22.15
N MET A 372 -7.25 4.26 -21.92
CA MET A 372 -6.41 3.36 -22.73
C MET A 372 -6.69 1.87 -22.49
N CYS A 373 -7.04 1.47 -21.26
CA CYS A 373 -7.45 0.10 -20.95
C CYS A 373 -8.75 -0.27 -21.65
N GLY A 374 -9.73 0.64 -21.68
CA GLY A 374 -10.95 0.44 -22.46
C GLY A 374 -10.67 0.32 -23.96
N LEU A 375 -9.70 1.07 -24.47
CA LEU A 375 -9.29 0.97 -25.88
C LEU A 375 -8.59 -0.35 -26.18
N TYR A 376 -7.78 -0.84 -25.22
CA TYR A 376 -7.17 -2.16 -25.28
C TYR A 376 -8.23 -3.26 -25.30
N ASP A 377 -9.19 -3.23 -24.37
CA ASP A 377 -10.27 -4.22 -24.34
C ASP A 377 -11.10 -4.22 -25.62
N LEU A 378 -11.29 -3.05 -26.24
CA LEU A 378 -11.98 -2.90 -27.52
C LEU A 378 -11.23 -3.56 -28.68
N LEU A 379 -9.91 -3.36 -28.74
CA LEU A 379 -9.11 -3.65 -29.93
C LEU A 379 -8.30 -4.93 -29.84
N ALA A 380 -7.94 -5.44 -28.66
CA ALA A 380 -7.03 -6.57 -28.51
C ALA A 380 -7.63 -7.85 -29.12
N ASP A 381 -6.80 -8.68 -29.74
CA ASP A 381 -7.22 -10.01 -30.15
C ASP A 381 -7.02 -11.00 -28.99
N PRO A 382 -8.08 -11.48 -28.32
CA PRO A 382 -7.96 -12.38 -27.18
C PRO A 382 -7.51 -13.80 -27.58
N THR A 383 -7.42 -14.11 -28.87
CA THR A 383 -6.97 -15.43 -29.35
C THR A 383 -5.46 -15.47 -29.63
N ALA A 384 -4.80 -14.31 -29.65
CA ALA A 384 -3.42 -14.18 -30.11
C ALA A 384 -2.46 -13.80 -28.98
N LEU A 385 -2.04 -14.79 -28.19
CA LEU A 385 -1.04 -14.59 -27.14
C LEU A 385 0.29 -14.13 -27.74
N THR A 386 1.01 -13.30 -26.99
CA THR A 386 2.35 -12.81 -27.33
C THR A 386 3.30 -13.99 -27.50
N THR A 387 4.06 -13.95 -28.59
CA THR A 387 5.18 -14.87 -28.82
C THR A 387 6.51 -14.28 -28.33
N ARG A 388 6.47 -13.10 -27.71
CA ARG A 388 7.64 -12.42 -27.14
C ARG A 388 7.78 -12.90 -25.70
N SER A 389 8.77 -13.75 -25.42
CA SER A 389 9.12 -14.13 -24.05
C SER A 389 10.21 -13.21 -23.49
N ASP A 390 10.32 -13.11 -22.16
CA ASP A 390 11.35 -12.33 -21.47
C ASP A 390 12.78 -12.82 -21.78
N ALA A 391 12.92 -14.05 -22.30
CA ALA A 391 14.20 -14.73 -22.52
C ALA A 391 14.54 -15.04 -24.00
N GLN A 392 13.62 -14.92 -24.96
CA GLN A 392 13.94 -15.18 -26.37
C GLN A 392 14.12 -13.91 -27.19
N ILE A 393 15.36 -13.80 -27.63
CA ILE A 393 15.86 -13.02 -28.74
C ILE A 393 14.94 -13.25 -29.96
N LEU A 394 14.26 -12.19 -30.39
CA LEU A 394 13.51 -12.13 -31.66
C LEU A 394 14.43 -12.34 -32.90
N GLU A 395 15.76 -12.44 -32.71
CA GLU A 395 16.70 -12.75 -33.79
C GLU A 395 16.72 -14.24 -34.19
N GLU A 396 16.14 -15.16 -33.42
CA GLU A 396 16.16 -16.61 -33.73
C GLU A 396 14.88 -17.15 -34.38
N LEU A 397 13.82 -16.35 -34.51
CA LEU A 397 12.60 -16.79 -35.22
C LEU A 397 12.78 -16.59 -36.72
N GLU A 398 12.68 -17.68 -37.49
CA GLU A 398 12.67 -17.63 -38.95
C GLU A 398 11.65 -16.59 -39.44
N THR A 399 12.08 -15.71 -40.34
CA THR A 399 11.20 -14.69 -40.93
C THR A 399 10.04 -15.39 -41.65
N PRO A 400 8.78 -15.10 -41.29
CA PRO A 400 7.66 -15.82 -41.88
C PRO A 400 7.50 -15.55 -43.38
N ASP A 401 7.26 -16.61 -44.16
CA ASP A 401 7.02 -16.48 -45.61
C ASP A 401 5.66 -15.85 -45.95
N ASN A 402 4.67 -15.98 -45.06
CA ASN A 402 3.33 -15.42 -45.27
C ASN A 402 3.27 -13.93 -44.91
N ILE A 403 2.86 -13.09 -45.87
CA ILE A 403 2.69 -11.63 -45.71
C ILE A 403 1.87 -11.24 -44.47
N HIS A 404 0.82 -12.01 -44.15
CA HIS A 404 0.01 -11.75 -42.95
C HIS A 404 0.78 -12.01 -41.66
N ALA A 405 1.56 -13.08 -41.58
CA ALA A 405 2.40 -13.40 -40.43
C ALA A 405 3.57 -12.41 -40.32
N LEU A 406 4.19 -12.05 -41.46
CA LEU A 406 5.26 -11.06 -41.54
C LEU A 406 4.81 -9.67 -41.04
N PHE A 407 3.55 -9.29 -41.30
CA PHE A 407 2.97 -8.04 -40.78
C PHE A 407 2.95 -7.98 -39.25
N TRP A 408 2.46 -9.04 -38.60
CA TRP A 408 2.39 -9.10 -37.13
C TRP A 408 3.75 -9.31 -36.49
N TYR A 409 4.64 -10.06 -37.14
CA TYR A 409 6.04 -10.18 -36.76
C TYR A 409 6.72 -8.81 -36.73
N ALA A 410 6.54 -8.00 -37.78
CA ALA A 410 7.07 -6.63 -37.85
C ALA A 410 6.54 -5.75 -36.70
N LEU A 411 5.24 -5.85 -36.40
CA LEU A 411 4.64 -5.12 -35.29
C LEU A 411 5.27 -5.53 -33.95
N ARG A 412 5.35 -6.83 -33.67
CA ARG A 412 5.95 -7.36 -32.43
C ARG A 412 7.42 -6.97 -32.27
N LYS A 413 8.17 -6.90 -33.37
CA LYS A 413 9.58 -6.44 -33.36
C LYS A 413 9.68 -4.97 -32.93
N VAL A 414 8.84 -4.09 -33.49
CA VAL A 414 8.75 -2.68 -33.06
C VAL A 414 8.40 -2.56 -31.58
N LEU A 415 7.39 -3.31 -31.12
CA LEU A 415 6.97 -3.27 -29.72
C LEU A 415 8.08 -3.79 -28.79
N GLY A 416 8.80 -4.85 -29.19
CA GLY A 416 9.91 -5.41 -28.41
C GLY A 416 11.15 -4.51 -28.35
N GLU A 417 11.45 -3.75 -29.40
CA GLU A 417 12.48 -2.70 -29.37
C GLU A 417 12.10 -1.60 -28.38
N PHE A 418 10.82 -1.17 -28.39
CA PHE A 418 10.32 -0.17 -27.45
C PHE A 418 10.35 -0.66 -25.99
N ASP A 419 9.94 -1.89 -25.71
CA ASP A 419 9.96 -2.46 -24.35
C ASP A 419 11.37 -2.47 -23.71
N ARG A 420 12.41 -2.60 -24.54
CA ARG A 420 13.83 -2.59 -24.14
C ARG A 420 14.49 -1.20 -24.18
N SER A 421 13.80 -0.20 -24.73
CA SER A 421 14.36 1.13 -24.96
C SER A 421 14.64 1.95 -23.71
N THR A 422 13.95 1.65 -22.60
CA THR A 422 14.10 2.38 -21.33
C THR A 422 14.25 1.37 -20.20
N PRO A 423 15.38 1.35 -19.46
CA PRO A 423 15.49 0.52 -18.27
C PRO A 423 14.54 1.03 -17.17
N PRO A 424 13.96 0.15 -16.34
CA PRO A 424 14.02 -1.32 -16.41
C PRO A 424 13.28 -1.87 -17.63
N VAL A 425 13.75 -3.00 -18.17
CA VAL A 425 13.06 -3.70 -19.27
C VAL A 425 11.66 -4.07 -18.82
N LYS A 426 10.69 -3.74 -19.65
CA LYS A 426 9.27 -3.90 -19.33
C LYS A 426 8.77 -5.20 -19.92
N PRO A 427 7.97 -6.00 -19.19
CA PRO A 427 7.45 -7.25 -19.72
C PRO A 427 6.47 -6.95 -20.86
N PRO A 428 6.48 -7.74 -21.94
CA PRO A 428 5.59 -7.52 -23.07
C PRO A 428 4.13 -7.71 -22.64
N ILE A 429 3.23 -6.84 -23.12
CA ILE A 429 1.79 -7.01 -22.89
C ILE A 429 1.34 -8.38 -23.43
N PRO A 430 0.55 -9.19 -22.69
CA PRO A 430 0.26 -10.57 -23.09
C PRO A 430 -0.47 -10.73 -24.42
N PHE A 431 -1.50 -9.93 -24.70
CA PHE A 431 -2.17 -9.91 -26.00
C PHE A 431 -1.79 -8.62 -26.71
N ASP A 432 -0.79 -8.70 -27.58
CA ASP A 432 -0.04 -7.55 -28.09
C ASP A 432 -0.35 -7.19 -29.55
N ILE A 433 -1.42 -7.75 -30.12
CA ILE A 433 -1.89 -7.42 -31.45
C ILE A 433 -3.39 -7.04 -31.45
N PRO A 434 -3.81 -6.12 -32.31
CA PRO A 434 -5.22 -5.78 -32.49
C PRO A 434 -5.96 -6.82 -33.32
N ARG A 435 -7.26 -6.98 -33.05
CA ARG A 435 -8.21 -7.74 -33.85
C ARG A 435 -8.29 -7.16 -35.26
N THR A 436 -8.25 -8.06 -36.24
CA THR A 436 -8.17 -7.70 -37.65
C THR A 436 -9.56 -7.42 -38.23
N PRO A 437 -9.74 -6.36 -39.04
CA PRO A 437 -10.96 -6.17 -39.80
C PRO A 437 -11.13 -7.23 -40.89
N GLU A 438 -12.29 -7.91 -40.88
CA GLU A 438 -12.66 -8.92 -41.86
C GLU A 438 -13.67 -8.39 -42.89
N LEU A 439 -13.64 -8.98 -44.10
CA LEU A 439 -14.52 -8.63 -45.22
C LEU A 439 -15.70 -9.58 -45.39
N SER A 440 -15.89 -10.52 -44.46
CA SER A 440 -16.57 -11.81 -44.62
C SER A 440 -18.02 -11.70 -45.12
N LEU A 441 -18.65 -10.53 -45.00
CA LEU A 441 -20.05 -10.29 -45.34
C LEU A 441 -20.26 -9.26 -46.49
N LEU A 442 -19.20 -8.61 -46.99
CA LEU A 442 -19.32 -7.49 -47.94
C LEU A 442 -19.24 -7.92 -49.40
N LYS A 443 -20.26 -7.53 -50.18
CA LYS A 443 -20.34 -7.74 -51.63
C LYS A 443 -20.21 -6.44 -52.41
N ASN A 444 -19.56 -6.51 -53.57
CA ASN A 444 -19.47 -5.45 -54.55
C ASN A 444 -20.84 -5.20 -55.24
N PRO A 445 -21.02 -4.05 -55.94
CA PRO A 445 -22.25 -3.76 -56.70
C PRO A 445 -22.60 -4.83 -57.74
N THR A 446 -21.60 -5.60 -58.17
CA THR A 446 -21.71 -6.74 -59.09
C THR A 446 -22.04 -8.07 -58.41
N GLY A 447 -22.30 -8.08 -57.09
CA GLY A 447 -22.64 -9.26 -56.30
C GLY A 447 -21.46 -10.13 -55.87
N LYS A 448 -20.22 -9.84 -56.34
CA LYS A 448 -19.00 -10.58 -55.97
C LYS A 448 -18.49 -10.16 -54.59
N ALA A 449 -17.83 -11.07 -53.85
CA ALA A 449 -17.17 -10.72 -52.59
C ALA A 449 -16.15 -9.59 -52.80
N LYS A 450 -16.13 -8.61 -51.89
CA LYS A 450 -15.13 -7.53 -51.92
C LYS A 450 -13.74 -8.05 -51.61
N THR A 451 -12.75 -7.49 -52.29
CA THR A 451 -11.34 -7.80 -52.04
C THR A 451 -10.72 -6.79 -51.06
N HIS A 452 -9.60 -7.15 -50.42
CA HIS A 452 -8.89 -6.27 -49.48
C HIS A 452 -8.34 -4.96 -50.11
N SER A 453 -8.33 -4.86 -51.45
CA SER A 453 -7.94 -3.67 -52.21
C SER A 453 -9.10 -2.72 -52.53
N ASP A 454 -10.35 -3.16 -52.41
CA ASP A 454 -11.51 -2.35 -52.78
C ASP A 454 -11.74 -1.21 -51.77
N LYS A 455 -12.07 -0.01 -52.27
CA LYS A 455 -12.40 1.14 -51.41
C LYS A 455 -13.78 0.95 -50.78
N LEU A 456 -13.86 1.22 -49.48
CA LEU A 456 -15.10 1.09 -48.72
C LEU A 456 -15.85 2.43 -48.60
N ARG A 457 -17.17 2.36 -48.72
CA ARG A 457 -18.09 3.46 -48.38
C ARG A 457 -18.21 3.58 -46.86
N LYS A 458 -18.65 4.74 -46.36
CA LYS A 458 -18.74 5.01 -44.92
C LYS A 458 -19.58 3.98 -44.12
N ALA A 459 -20.71 3.54 -44.68
CA ALA A 459 -21.56 2.52 -44.05
C ALA A 459 -20.84 1.16 -43.96
N GLU A 460 -20.15 0.77 -45.03
CA GLU A 460 -19.37 -0.47 -45.10
C GLU A 460 -18.18 -0.45 -44.14
N VAL A 461 -17.49 0.69 -44.03
CA VAL A 461 -16.42 0.89 -43.04
C VAL A 461 -16.93 0.67 -41.63
N THR A 462 -18.12 1.18 -41.31
CA THR A 462 -18.71 1.03 -39.97
C THR A 462 -19.00 -0.44 -39.66
N GLU A 463 -19.49 -1.20 -40.64
CA GLU A 463 -19.74 -2.64 -40.49
C GLU A 463 -18.44 -3.43 -40.33
N VAL A 464 -17.42 -3.17 -41.16
CA VAL A 464 -16.10 -3.81 -41.06
C VAL A 464 -15.46 -3.54 -39.71
N LEU A 465 -15.46 -2.29 -39.23
CA LEU A 465 -14.85 -1.94 -37.96
C LEU A 465 -15.56 -2.62 -36.77
N LYS A 466 -16.89 -2.78 -36.83
CA LYS A 466 -17.65 -3.52 -35.81
C LYS A 466 -17.22 -4.98 -35.69
N THR A 467 -16.92 -5.66 -36.81
CA THR A 467 -16.42 -7.06 -36.76
C THR A 467 -15.04 -7.18 -36.09
N ALA A 468 -14.36 -6.05 -35.97
CA ALA A 468 -12.99 -5.92 -35.52
C ALA A 468 -12.91 -5.28 -34.12
N GLU A 469 -14.03 -5.14 -33.43
CA GLU A 469 -14.14 -4.75 -32.02
C GLU A 469 -14.52 -5.98 -31.19
N ASN A 470 -14.08 -6.04 -29.93
CA ASN A 470 -14.59 -7.03 -28.99
C ASN A 470 -15.97 -6.63 -28.44
N GLU A 471 -16.82 -7.62 -28.22
CA GLU A 471 -18.14 -7.43 -27.63
C GLU A 471 -18.04 -7.21 -26.11
N GLY A 472 -19.07 -6.59 -25.52
CA GLY A 472 -19.17 -6.41 -24.06
C GLY A 472 -18.27 -5.33 -23.44
N VAL A 473 -17.52 -4.57 -24.25
CA VAL A 473 -16.65 -3.50 -23.75
C VAL A 473 -17.47 -2.30 -23.27
N VAL A 474 -17.13 -1.81 -22.08
CA VAL A 474 -17.79 -0.66 -21.46
C VAL A 474 -17.56 0.59 -22.32
N SER A 475 -18.65 1.19 -22.82
CA SER A 475 -18.60 2.42 -23.60
C SER A 475 -18.30 3.60 -22.68
N THR A 476 -17.10 4.18 -22.78
CA THR A 476 -16.77 5.45 -22.13
C THR A 476 -16.81 6.59 -23.15
N PRO A 477 -16.91 7.86 -22.71
CA PRO A 477 -16.87 9.00 -23.64
C PRO A 477 -15.62 9.03 -24.53
N PHE A 478 -14.49 8.48 -24.05
CA PHE A 478 -13.27 8.35 -24.85
C PHE A 478 -13.43 7.31 -25.95
N ILE A 479 -14.02 6.15 -25.62
CA ILE A 479 -14.26 5.06 -26.59
C ILE A 479 -15.23 5.50 -27.69
N GLU A 480 -16.28 6.24 -27.34
CA GLU A 480 -17.22 6.78 -28.34
C GLU A 480 -16.57 7.82 -29.25
N ALA A 481 -15.74 8.70 -28.68
CA ALA A 481 -14.94 9.63 -29.45
C ALA A 481 -13.94 8.90 -30.36
N PHE A 482 -13.33 7.81 -29.88
CA PHE A 482 -12.40 6.99 -30.66
C PHE A 482 -13.11 6.29 -31.81
N ARG A 483 -14.27 5.67 -31.61
CA ARG A 483 -15.07 5.05 -32.68
C ARG A 483 -15.39 6.05 -33.79
N THR A 484 -15.80 7.27 -33.41
CA THR A 484 -16.08 8.35 -34.37
C THR A 484 -14.82 8.77 -35.13
N PHE A 485 -13.70 8.88 -34.44
CA PHE A 485 -12.39 9.16 -35.03
C PHE A 485 -11.95 8.05 -36.00
N GLU A 486 -12.07 6.78 -35.61
CA GLU A 486 -11.63 5.64 -36.40
C GLU A 486 -12.44 5.51 -37.69
N ILE A 487 -13.77 5.64 -37.62
CA ILE A 487 -14.64 5.65 -38.81
C ILE A 487 -14.25 6.78 -39.77
N LYS A 488 -13.93 7.97 -39.24
CA LYS A 488 -13.49 9.11 -40.04
C LYS A 488 -12.15 8.84 -40.72
N GLN A 489 -11.19 8.25 -40.01
CA GLN A 489 -9.87 7.91 -40.54
C GLN A 489 -9.92 6.78 -41.58
N ALA A 490 -10.84 5.82 -41.43
CA ALA A 490 -10.99 4.67 -42.31
C ALA A 490 -11.85 4.95 -43.57
N SER A 491 -12.66 6.01 -43.55
CA SER A 491 -13.58 6.35 -44.64
C SER A 491 -12.84 6.58 -45.97
N GLY A 492 -13.25 5.85 -47.02
CA GLY A 492 -12.67 5.99 -48.37
C GLY A 492 -11.37 5.19 -48.60
N HIS A 493 -10.94 4.41 -47.60
CA HIS A 493 -9.78 3.53 -47.69
C HIS A 493 -10.19 2.05 -47.89
N SER A 494 -9.22 1.23 -48.29
CA SER A 494 -9.38 -0.22 -48.41
C SER A 494 -9.08 -0.91 -47.08
N VAL A 495 -9.54 -2.16 -46.91
CA VAL A 495 -9.29 -2.92 -45.66
C VAL A 495 -7.79 -3.11 -45.38
N ALA A 496 -6.98 -3.31 -46.42
CA ALA A 496 -5.53 -3.37 -46.27
C ALA A 496 -4.95 -2.08 -45.68
N ARG A 497 -5.45 -0.91 -46.10
CA ARG A 497 -5.05 0.40 -45.57
C ARG A 497 -5.55 0.63 -44.15
N ILE A 498 -6.77 0.19 -43.84
CA ILE A 498 -7.36 0.26 -42.48
C ILE A 498 -6.54 -0.58 -41.50
N ARG A 499 -6.08 -1.77 -41.90
CA ARG A 499 -5.19 -2.61 -41.08
C ARG A 499 -3.89 -1.89 -40.70
N GLN A 500 -3.29 -1.18 -41.66
CA GLN A 500 -2.07 -0.39 -41.42
C GLN A 500 -2.34 0.81 -40.50
N GLN A 501 -3.52 1.47 -40.61
CA GLN A 501 -3.93 2.55 -39.70
C GLN A 501 -4.07 2.03 -38.27
N ARG A 502 -4.77 0.91 -38.10
CA ARG A 502 -4.96 0.26 -36.79
C ARG A 502 -3.64 -0.14 -36.15
N ALA A 503 -2.66 -0.63 -36.91
CA ALA A 503 -1.32 -0.89 -36.37
C ALA A 503 -0.67 0.38 -35.81
N GLY A 504 -0.75 1.52 -36.49
CA GLY A 504 -0.25 2.79 -35.96
C GLY A 504 -1.00 3.29 -34.72
N HIS A 505 -2.32 3.15 -34.69
CA HIS A 505 -3.13 3.47 -33.49
C HIS A 505 -2.79 2.54 -32.31
N TRP A 506 -2.59 1.25 -32.60
CA TRP A 506 -2.20 0.24 -31.63
C TRP A 506 -0.83 0.52 -31.01
N ILE A 507 0.17 0.87 -31.84
CA ILE A 507 1.50 1.27 -31.36
C ILE A 507 1.41 2.46 -30.40
N PHE A 508 0.58 3.46 -30.71
CA PHE A 508 0.33 4.59 -29.81
C PHE A 508 -0.25 4.16 -28.47
N MET A 509 -1.36 3.41 -28.51
CA MET A 509 -2.01 2.91 -27.30
C MET A 509 -1.06 2.05 -26.47
N TYR A 510 -0.33 1.12 -27.11
CA TYR A 510 0.66 0.27 -26.47
C TYR A 510 1.72 1.10 -25.74
N ALA A 511 2.31 2.10 -26.41
CA ALA A 511 3.35 2.93 -25.82
C ALA A 511 2.87 3.69 -24.56
N VAL A 512 1.64 4.18 -24.59
CA VAL A 512 1.01 4.84 -23.44
C VAL A 512 0.73 3.84 -22.32
N LEU A 513 0.12 2.69 -22.63
CA LEU A 513 -0.17 1.63 -21.66
C LEU A 513 1.08 1.08 -21.00
N GLN A 514 2.17 0.96 -21.74
CA GLN A 514 3.44 0.45 -21.25
C GLN A 514 4.25 1.50 -20.45
N THR A 515 3.79 2.75 -20.41
CA THR A 515 4.45 3.83 -19.67
C THR A 515 3.79 4.10 -18.31
N LEU A 516 2.50 3.82 -18.18
CA LEU A 516 1.68 4.18 -17.02
C LEU A 516 1.82 3.27 -15.77
N PRO A 517 2.01 1.93 -15.86
CA PRO A 517 1.91 1.03 -14.70
C PRO A 517 2.77 1.40 -13.51
N LEU A 518 4.00 1.89 -13.77
CA LEU A 518 4.95 2.31 -12.76
C LEU A 518 4.50 3.49 -11.88
N VAL A 519 3.43 4.19 -12.25
CA VAL A 519 2.88 5.33 -11.52
C VAL A 519 1.38 5.24 -11.23
N VAL A 520 0.61 4.43 -11.96
CA VAL A 520 -0.85 4.32 -11.79
C VAL A 520 -1.29 3.12 -10.96
N ILE A 521 -0.48 2.06 -10.92
CA ILE A 521 -0.78 0.87 -10.12
C ILE A 521 -0.36 1.15 -8.69
N ASP A 522 -1.34 1.17 -7.79
CA ASP A 522 -1.10 1.44 -6.39
C ASP A 522 -0.44 0.23 -5.72
N VAL A 523 0.24 0.45 -4.59
CA VAL A 523 0.62 -0.63 -3.70
C VAL A 523 -0.65 -1.37 -3.25
N PRO A 524 -0.65 -2.70 -3.21
CA PRO A 524 -1.79 -3.48 -2.73
C PRO A 524 -2.08 -3.21 -1.25
N ALA A 525 -3.24 -3.63 -0.77
CA ALA A 525 -3.66 -3.47 0.64
C ALA A 525 -3.82 -2.05 1.16
N LEU A 526 -3.78 -1.04 0.29
CA LEU A 526 -4.10 0.34 0.68
C LEU A 526 -5.61 0.55 0.82
N LYS A 527 -6.04 1.14 1.93
CA LYS A 527 -7.44 1.45 2.23
C LYS A 527 -7.86 2.79 1.63
N TYR A 528 -7.00 3.81 1.66
CA TYR A 528 -7.35 5.18 1.30
C TYR A 528 -6.74 5.66 -0.01
N THR A 529 -7.12 5.02 -1.12
CA THR A 529 -6.59 5.37 -2.46
C THR A 529 -7.44 6.38 -3.24
N THR A 530 -8.70 6.58 -2.84
CA THR A 530 -9.68 7.43 -3.53
C THR A 530 -9.49 8.91 -3.23
N GLY A 531 -9.54 9.74 -4.27
CA GLY A 531 -9.39 11.20 -4.16
C GLY A 531 -7.96 11.68 -3.92
N VAL A 532 -6.98 10.77 -4.04
CA VAL A 532 -5.57 11.05 -3.74
C VAL A 532 -4.80 11.42 -5.00
N GLU A 533 -4.26 12.64 -5.01
CA GLU A 533 -3.52 13.20 -6.15
C GLU A 533 -2.03 12.82 -6.18
N HIS A 534 -1.42 12.55 -5.02
CA HIS A 534 -0.04 12.07 -4.94
C HIS A 534 0.06 10.59 -5.30
N PHE A 535 1.26 10.16 -5.66
CA PHE A 535 1.52 8.80 -6.14
C PHE A 535 1.57 7.80 -4.99
N LEU A 536 0.97 6.62 -5.21
CA LEU A 536 0.87 5.52 -4.25
C LEU A 536 1.42 4.21 -4.84
N CYS A 537 2.35 4.31 -5.80
CA CYS A 537 2.88 3.16 -6.56
C CYS A 537 4.14 2.53 -5.95
N GLU A 538 4.52 2.95 -4.75
CA GLU A 538 5.73 2.52 -4.06
C GLU A 538 5.42 2.30 -2.58
N GLY A 539 5.90 1.19 -2.03
CA GLY A 539 5.65 0.76 -0.65
C GLY A 539 6.95 0.47 0.08
N PRO A 540 6.87 0.08 1.37
CA PRO A 540 8.06 -0.24 2.15
C PRO A 540 8.77 -1.46 1.56
N ARG A 541 10.01 -1.26 1.09
CA ARG A 541 10.90 -2.34 0.65
C ARG A 541 11.64 -2.93 1.83
N ALA A 542 11.93 -4.23 1.78
CA ALA A 542 12.64 -4.96 2.83
C ALA A 542 11.92 -4.95 4.19
N GLY A 543 10.59 -4.96 4.16
CA GLY A 543 9.75 -5.19 5.33
C GLY A 543 9.64 -4.02 6.31
N VAL A 544 9.29 -4.38 7.55
CA VAL A 544 9.15 -3.42 8.66
C VAL A 544 10.48 -3.24 9.41
N PRO A 545 10.77 -2.02 9.91
CA PRO A 545 12.08 -1.69 10.49
C PRO A 545 12.35 -2.32 11.87
N TRP A 546 11.30 -2.82 12.55
CA TRP A 546 11.42 -3.43 13.88
C TRP A 546 11.59 -4.96 13.85
N ALA A 547 11.32 -5.61 12.71
CA ALA A 547 11.48 -7.06 12.59
C ALA A 547 12.96 -7.42 12.44
N ARG A 548 13.46 -8.35 13.27
CA ARG A 548 14.86 -8.83 13.21
C ARG A 548 15.12 -9.77 12.03
N ALA A 549 14.12 -10.59 11.70
CA ALA A 549 14.12 -11.47 10.54
C ALA A 549 12.85 -11.16 9.74
N TRP A 550 12.96 -10.27 8.77
CA TRP A 550 11.98 -10.19 7.71
C TRP A 550 12.41 -11.20 6.67
N GLU A 551 11.77 -12.38 6.62
CA GLU A 551 11.89 -13.26 5.45
C GLU A 551 11.58 -12.44 4.20
N ASP A 552 12.15 -12.78 3.05
CA ASP A 552 12.09 -11.95 1.82
C ASP A 552 10.67 -11.44 1.47
N ASN A 553 9.63 -12.12 1.97
CA ASN A 553 8.21 -11.83 1.72
C ASN A 553 7.35 -11.51 2.96
N GLY A 554 7.93 -11.43 4.15
CA GLY A 554 7.22 -11.16 5.41
C GLY A 554 6.34 -12.32 5.92
N PRO A 555 5.62 -12.12 7.05
CA PRO A 555 4.86 -13.18 7.71
C PRO A 555 3.74 -13.79 6.85
N ASP A 556 3.44 -15.08 7.03
CA ASP A 556 2.42 -15.84 6.28
C ASP A 556 1.06 -15.15 6.24
N TRP A 557 0.60 -14.65 7.39
CA TRP A 557 -0.68 -13.97 7.51
C TRP A 557 -0.71 -12.67 6.68
N TRP A 558 0.41 -11.95 6.61
CA TRP A 558 0.55 -10.74 5.80
C TRP A 558 0.56 -11.08 4.31
N ARG A 559 1.27 -12.14 3.92
CA ARG A 559 1.25 -12.67 2.55
C ARG A 559 -0.14 -13.12 2.12
N ALA A 560 -0.87 -13.82 2.99
CA ALA A 560 -2.24 -14.24 2.76
C ALA A 560 -3.17 -13.03 2.56
N ARG A 561 -3.00 -11.96 3.36
CA ARG A 561 -3.75 -10.71 3.21
C ARG A 561 -3.47 -10.04 1.87
N LEU A 562 -2.19 -9.90 1.50
CA LEU A 562 -1.81 -9.34 0.20
C LEU A 562 -2.40 -10.16 -0.95
N LYS A 563 -2.29 -11.49 -0.89
CA LYS A 563 -2.85 -12.42 -1.88
C LYS A 563 -4.36 -12.27 -2.06
N ALA A 564 -5.09 -12.20 -0.94
CA ALA A 564 -6.55 -12.03 -0.98
C ALA A 564 -6.98 -10.75 -1.71
N GLN A 565 -6.14 -9.72 -1.71
CA GLN A 565 -6.41 -8.44 -2.35
C GLN A 565 -5.81 -8.30 -3.74
N THR A 566 -4.75 -9.03 -4.09
CA THR A 566 -4.08 -8.95 -5.40
C THR A 566 -4.53 -10.00 -6.40
N GLN A 567 -5.18 -11.08 -5.96
CA GLN A 567 -5.54 -12.24 -6.80
C GLN A 567 -4.34 -12.90 -7.50
N LEU A 568 -3.09 -12.64 -7.07
CA LEU A 568 -1.87 -13.22 -7.65
C LEU A 568 -1.66 -14.69 -7.23
N PRO A 569 -1.04 -15.54 -8.06
CA PRO A 569 -0.61 -16.90 -7.68
C PRO A 569 0.43 -16.89 -6.55
N LEU A 570 0.51 -18.00 -5.80
CA LEU A 570 1.36 -18.17 -4.60
C LEU A 570 2.86 -17.95 -4.87
N ASP A 571 3.35 -18.29 -6.07
CA ASP A 571 4.77 -18.19 -6.41
C ASP A 571 5.20 -16.79 -6.86
N ASP A 572 4.27 -15.94 -7.30
CA ASP A 572 4.56 -14.57 -7.77
C ASP A 572 4.36 -13.49 -6.69
N ALA A 573 3.56 -13.77 -5.66
CA ALA A 573 3.45 -12.92 -4.47
C ALA A 573 4.75 -12.88 -3.63
N ALA A 574 5.75 -13.68 -4.02
CA ALA A 574 7.06 -13.82 -3.41
C ALA A 574 8.11 -12.82 -3.92
N TYR A 575 7.69 -11.83 -4.70
CA TYR A 575 8.52 -10.68 -5.04
C TYR A 575 7.90 -9.47 -4.37
N GLY A 576 8.61 -8.86 -3.40
CA GLY A 576 8.27 -7.52 -2.89
C GLY A 576 8.05 -6.51 -4.03
N PRO A 577 7.62 -5.26 -3.75
CA PRO A 577 7.12 -4.28 -4.74
C PRO A 577 8.17 -3.88 -5.79
N GLY A 578 8.44 -4.81 -6.70
CA GLY A 578 9.35 -4.71 -7.81
C GLY A 578 8.61 -4.18 -9.02
N ILE A 579 9.38 -3.74 -10.00
CA ILE A 579 8.84 -3.24 -11.26
C ILE A 579 7.93 -4.27 -11.93
N LEU A 580 8.30 -5.55 -11.93
CA LEU A 580 7.52 -6.62 -12.57
C LEU A 580 6.15 -6.81 -11.91
N ASP A 581 6.07 -6.82 -10.57
CA ASP A 581 4.80 -6.94 -9.84
C ASP A 581 3.79 -5.85 -10.25
N LEU A 582 4.25 -4.62 -10.45
CA LEU A 582 3.38 -3.53 -10.94
C LEU A 582 2.79 -3.82 -12.32
N TYR A 583 3.53 -4.49 -13.21
CA TYR A 583 3.02 -4.89 -14.53
C TYR A 583 2.08 -6.09 -14.43
N TRP A 584 2.38 -7.10 -13.62
CA TRP A 584 1.50 -8.26 -13.42
C TRP A 584 0.12 -7.87 -12.86
N ARG A 585 0.07 -6.80 -12.05
CA ARG A 585 -1.18 -6.22 -11.53
C ARG A 585 -1.83 -5.18 -12.45
N SER A 586 -1.23 -4.93 -13.62
CA SER A 586 -1.79 -4.00 -14.60
C SER A 586 -2.93 -4.65 -15.40
N HIS A 587 -3.84 -3.82 -15.91
CA HIS A 587 -5.07 -4.26 -16.56
C HIS A 587 -4.87 -5.32 -17.64
N ALA A 588 -3.90 -5.13 -18.54
CA ALA A 588 -3.69 -6.06 -19.64
C ALA A 588 -3.24 -7.46 -19.17
N PHE A 589 -2.50 -7.55 -18.07
CA PHE A 589 -2.12 -8.81 -17.44
C PHE A 589 -3.25 -9.44 -16.63
N LEU A 590 -4.16 -8.64 -16.07
CA LEU A 590 -5.37 -9.16 -15.44
C LEU A 590 -6.33 -9.73 -16.49
N ARG A 591 -6.56 -9.00 -17.59
CA ARG A 591 -7.38 -9.45 -18.73
C ARG A 591 -6.83 -10.71 -19.37
N SER A 592 -5.51 -10.87 -19.43
CA SER A 592 -4.92 -12.06 -20.03
C SER A 592 -5.28 -13.33 -19.28
N ARG A 593 -5.44 -13.25 -17.96
CA ARG A 593 -5.86 -14.38 -17.12
C ARG A 593 -7.33 -14.74 -17.34
N GLU A 594 -8.17 -13.75 -17.62
CA GLU A 594 -9.58 -13.98 -17.99
C GLU A 594 -9.72 -14.61 -19.38
N TRP A 595 -8.93 -14.16 -20.36
CA TRP A 595 -8.97 -14.70 -21.72
C TRP A 595 -8.27 -16.05 -21.90
N SER A 596 -7.42 -16.44 -20.96
CA SER A 596 -6.74 -17.75 -20.96
C SER A 596 -7.53 -18.85 -20.25
N GLN A 597 -8.65 -18.50 -19.59
CA GLN A 597 -9.63 -19.45 -19.04
C GLN A 597 -10.66 -19.81 -20.11
#